data_AF-A0A7K1L3W1-F1
#
_entry.id   AF-A0A7K1L3W1-F1
#
_cell.length_a   1.000
_cell.length_b   1.000
_cell.length_c   1.000
_cell.angle_alpha   90.00
_cell.angle_beta   90.00
_cell.angle_gamma   90.00
#
_symmetry.space_group_name_H-M   'P 1'
#
loop_
_entity.id
_entity.type
_entity.pdbx_description
1 polymer ?
#
loop_
_entity_poly.entity_id
_entity_poly.type
_entity_poly.pdbx_seq_one_letter_code
_entity_poly.pdbx_strand_id
1 'polypeptide(L)'
;MPRKSSLAVAAAVTVGLPLALAVPAWSHGYTTSPASRSYLCGQHKVNNCGQVQWDPDGVEGPKGFPKSGPRDGTICAGADSRWSPLDDQRGGTGWPATKVTSGSAFSISWRFTAAHSTSSFRYFLTKDGWNSTQPLTRAALDPTPFIQQNMGGRQPSNPTVHNGTLPQRTGRHVLLAVWDIADTGNAFYQCSDLDFG
;
A
#
# COMPACT_ATOMS: atom_id res chain seq x y z
N MET A 1 -22.10 43.13 70.41
CA MET A 1 -22.97 42.27 69.56
C MET A 1 -22.43 42.29 68.14
N PRO A 2 -22.44 41.15 67.41
CA PRO A 2 -21.33 40.74 66.56
C PRO A 2 -21.44 41.17 65.08
N ARG A 3 -20.26 41.32 64.46
CA ARG A 3 -20.03 41.54 63.02
C ARG A 3 -20.46 40.32 62.22
N LYS A 4 -21.25 40.52 61.17
CA LYS A 4 -21.58 39.50 60.17
C LYS A 4 -20.49 39.48 59.10
N SER A 5 -19.76 38.38 59.00
CA SER A 5 -18.78 38.11 57.95
C SER A 5 -19.45 37.27 56.86
N SER A 6 -19.63 37.83 55.67
CA SER A 6 -20.12 37.09 54.51
C SER A 6 -18.94 36.38 53.83
N LEU A 7 -18.92 35.04 53.89
CA LEU A 7 -17.99 34.22 53.13
C LEU A 7 -18.54 34.05 51.70
N ALA A 8 -17.87 34.67 50.72
CA ALA A 8 -18.09 34.36 49.31
C ALA A 8 -17.26 33.11 48.95
N VAL A 9 -17.94 32.00 48.65
CA VAL A 9 -17.31 30.79 48.12
C VAL A 9 -17.13 30.99 46.61
N ALA A 10 -15.89 31.21 46.17
CA ALA A 10 -15.55 31.20 44.75
C ALA A 10 -15.39 29.75 44.30
N ALA A 11 -16.34 29.25 43.49
CA ALA A 11 -16.23 27.96 42.83
C ALA A 11 -15.33 28.11 41.59
N ALA A 12 -14.09 27.63 41.67
CA ALA A 12 -13.20 27.54 40.52
C ALA A 12 -13.57 26.32 39.67
N VAL A 13 -14.24 26.53 38.53
CA VAL A 13 -14.48 25.49 37.53
C VAL A 13 -13.24 25.39 36.65
N THR A 14 -12.34 24.45 36.95
CA THR A 14 -11.25 24.10 36.05
C THR A 14 -11.81 23.24 34.91
N VAL A 15 -12.04 23.86 33.76
CA VAL A 15 -12.33 23.15 32.51
C VAL A 15 -11.04 22.48 32.05
N GLY A 16 -10.89 21.19 32.38
CA GLY A 16 -9.80 20.38 31.86
C GLY A 16 -9.98 20.17 30.36
N LEU A 17 -9.08 20.74 29.55
CA LEU A 17 -9.02 20.50 28.11
C LEU A 17 -8.54 19.05 27.89
N PRO A 18 -9.33 18.14 27.32
CA PRO A 18 -8.80 16.83 26.98
C PRO A 18 -7.77 17.01 25.86
N LEU A 19 -6.49 16.78 26.15
CA LEU A 19 -5.50 16.52 25.10
C LEU A 19 -5.89 15.19 24.44
N ALA A 20 -6.69 15.27 23.38
CA ALA A 20 -6.86 14.17 22.46
C ALA A 20 -5.52 13.95 21.77
N LEU A 21 -4.74 12.99 22.26
CA LEU A 21 -3.62 12.44 21.49
C LEU A 21 -4.25 11.78 20.25
N ALA A 22 -4.14 12.44 19.10
CA ALA A 22 -4.46 11.82 17.83
C ALA A 22 -3.48 10.66 17.63
N VAL A 23 -3.91 9.45 17.97
CA VAL A 23 -3.24 8.24 17.52
C VAL A 23 -3.24 8.34 16.00
N PRO A 24 -2.08 8.26 15.31
CA PRO A 24 -2.11 8.17 13.85
C PRO A 24 -3.08 7.03 13.52
N ALA A 25 -4.14 7.32 12.77
CA ALA A 25 -5.00 6.27 12.27
C ALA A 25 -4.11 5.48 11.32
N TRP A 26 -3.71 4.30 11.78
CA TRP A 26 -2.95 3.32 11.02
C TRP A 26 -3.78 3.03 9.77
N SER A 27 -3.44 3.64 8.64
CA SER A 27 -4.04 3.44 7.32
C SER A 27 -3.43 2.22 6.65
N HIS A 28 -4.24 1.27 6.15
CA HIS A 28 -3.73 -0.09 5.91
C HIS A 28 -4.52 -0.85 4.82
N GLY A 29 -3.82 -1.42 3.85
CA GLY A 29 -4.38 -2.35 2.87
C GLY A 29 -3.33 -3.10 2.03
N TYR A 30 -3.73 -4.26 1.49
CA TYR A 30 -2.91 -5.08 0.60
C TYR A 30 -3.74 -5.77 -0.48
N THR A 31 -3.08 -6.20 -1.57
CA THR A 31 -3.68 -7.06 -2.58
C THR A 31 -3.61 -8.52 -2.16
N THR A 32 -4.75 -9.22 -2.22
CA THR A 32 -4.86 -10.67 -1.93
C THR A 32 -4.91 -11.53 -3.18
N SER A 33 -5.34 -10.97 -4.31
CA SER A 33 -5.33 -11.63 -5.62
C SER A 33 -4.92 -10.61 -6.68
N PRO A 34 -3.82 -10.80 -7.42
CA PRO A 34 -2.76 -11.73 -7.07
C PRO A 34 -2.20 -11.39 -5.69
N ALA A 35 -1.71 -12.39 -4.98
CA ALA A 35 -1.14 -12.19 -3.64
C ALA A 35 0.07 -11.24 -3.73
N SER A 36 0.06 -10.16 -2.94
CA SER A 36 1.23 -9.29 -2.79
C SER A 36 2.33 -9.94 -1.95
N ARG A 37 3.56 -9.46 -2.13
CA ARG A 37 4.71 -9.84 -1.31
C ARG A 37 4.46 -9.60 0.17
N SER A 38 3.92 -8.44 0.55
CA SER A 38 3.63 -8.13 1.96
C SER A 38 2.52 -9.05 2.49
N TYR A 39 1.46 -9.31 1.72
CA TYR A 39 0.42 -10.27 2.11
C TYR A 39 1.00 -11.67 2.32
N LEU A 40 1.82 -12.18 1.39
CA LEU A 40 2.47 -13.50 1.54
C LEU A 40 3.37 -13.57 2.78
N CYS A 41 4.09 -12.49 3.09
CA CYS A 41 4.86 -12.37 4.32
C CYS A 41 3.96 -12.42 5.56
N GLY A 42 2.85 -11.66 5.56
CA GLY A 42 1.86 -11.68 6.66
C GLY A 42 1.13 -13.01 6.84
N GLN A 43 1.05 -13.81 5.77
CA GLN A 43 0.54 -15.18 5.84
C GLN A 43 1.62 -16.22 6.22
N HIS A 44 2.85 -15.77 6.50
CA HIS A 44 4.02 -16.63 6.75
C HIS A 44 4.24 -17.69 5.65
N LYS A 45 3.86 -17.37 4.41
CA LYS A 45 4.12 -18.22 3.23
C LYS A 45 5.51 -17.98 2.63
N VAL A 46 6.16 -16.90 3.05
CA VAL A 46 7.49 -16.51 2.64
C VAL A 46 8.31 -16.17 3.89
N ASN A 47 9.53 -16.68 3.95
CA ASN A 47 10.46 -16.41 5.05
C ASN A 47 11.29 -15.16 4.80
N ASN A 48 12.04 -14.71 5.82
CA ASN A 48 12.97 -13.58 5.75
C ASN A 48 12.30 -12.27 5.32
N CYS A 49 11.10 -12.02 5.84
CA CYS A 49 10.30 -10.82 5.51
C CYS A 49 10.56 -9.63 6.43
N GLY A 50 11.32 -9.78 7.52
CA GLY A 50 11.53 -8.71 8.49
C GLY A 50 10.24 -8.31 9.21
N GLN A 51 10.03 -7.02 9.45
CA GLN A 51 8.87 -6.54 10.21
C GLN A 51 7.54 -6.68 9.45
N VAL A 52 7.56 -6.67 8.10
CA VAL A 52 6.32 -6.61 7.29
C VAL A 52 5.41 -7.82 7.48
N GLN A 53 5.94 -8.94 7.97
CA GLN A 53 5.14 -10.11 8.31
C GLN A 53 4.15 -9.87 9.46
N TRP A 54 4.36 -8.83 10.26
CA TRP A 54 3.47 -8.46 11.37
C TRP A 54 2.54 -7.30 11.02
N ASP A 55 2.82 -6.62 9.91
CA ASP A 55 2.10 -5.43 9.43
C ASP A 55 2.11 -5.44 7.88
N PRO A 56 1.43 -6.43 7.26
CA PRO A 56 1.44 -6.61 5.81
C PRO A 56 0.66 -5.52 5.06
N ASP A 57 -0.19 -4.80 5.77
CA ASP A 57 -1.06 -3.74 5.28
C ASP A 57 -0.44 -2.33 5.39
N GLY A 58 0.68 -2.17 6.10
CA GLY A 58 1.33 -0.89 6.39
C GLY A 58 2.36 -0.41 5.35
N VAL A 59 2.35 -0.93 4.12
CA VAL A 59 3.29 -0.51 3.04
C VAL A 59 2.89 0.83 2.43
N GLU A 60 2.93 1.87 3.27
CA GLU A 60 2.59 3.25 2.95
C GLU A 60 3.85 4.05 2.58
N GLY A 61 3.71 4.93 1.60
CA GLY A 61 4.78 5.82 1.16
C GLY A 61 4.24 7.12 0.55
N PRO A 62 5.13 8.04 0.13
CA PRO A 62 4.71 9.27 -0.53
C PRO A 62 3.95 8.97 -1.83
N LYS A 63 2.89 9.73 -2.15
CA LYS A 63 2.11 9.55 -3.38
C LYS A 63 2.74 10.20 -4.62
N GLY A 64 2.08 10.02 -5.77
CA GLY A 64 2.44 10.68 -7.04
C GLY A 64 3.45 9.92 -7.90
N PHE A 65 3.69 8.65 -7.60
CA PHE A 65 4.36 7.73 -8.51
C PHE A 65 3.75 7.81 -9.94
N PRO A 66 4.52 7.79 -11.04
CA PRO A 66 5.99 7.67 -11.09
C PRO A 66 6.73 9.02 -11.06
N LYS A 67 6.06 10.17 -11.14
CA LYS A 67 6.75 11.48 -11.17
C LYS A 67 7.40 11.84 -9.83
N SER A 68 6.79 11.40 -8.74
CA SER A 68 7.30 11.46 -7.37
C SER A 68 7.18 10.07 -6.73
N GLY A 69 6.95 9.98 -5.42
CA GLY A 69 6.78 8.72 -4.70
C GLY A 69 8.11 8.04 -4.38
N PRO A 70 8.09 6.74 -4.01
CA PRO A 70 9.29 5.97 -3.68
C PRO A 70 10.35 6.04 -4.77
N ARG A 71 11.61 6.23 -4.40
CA ARG A 71 12.72 6.22 -5.36
C ARG A 71 12.91 4.83 -5.98
N ASP A 72 13.64 4.78 -7.09
CA ASP A 72 14.02 3.52 -7.72
C ASP A 72 14.77 2.62 -6.72
N GLY A 73 14.46 1.32 -6.76
CA GLY A 73 15.00 0.33 -5.83
C GLY A 73 14.32 0.27 -4.47
N THR A 74 13.38 1.17 -4.15
CA THR A 74 12.62 1.15 -2.88
C THR A 74 11.11 1.14 -3.08
N ILE A 75 10.65 0.75 -4.28
CA ILE A 75 9.25 0.90 -4.70
C ILE A 75 8.34 -0.09 -3.97
N CYS A 76 8.78 -1.34 -3.82
CA CYS A 76 7.96 -2.39 -3.19
C CYS A 76 7.88 -2.22 -1.67
N ALA A 77 8.84 -1.52 -1.06
CA ALA A 77 8.81 -1.13 0.35
C ALA A 77 8.09 0.20 0.63
N GLY A 78 7.52 0.88 -0.38
CA GLY A 78 6.91 2.20 -0.17
C GLY A 78 7.91 3.27 0.29
N ALA A 79 9.21 3.09 0.03
CA ALA A 79 10.32 3.88 0.57
C ALA A 79 10.52 3.83 2.09
N ASP A 80 9.90 2.87 2.78
CA ASP A 80 10.16 2.61 4.19
C ASP A 80 11.18 1.49 4.38
N SER A 81 12.33 1.80 5.00
CA SER A 81 13.38 0.82 5.24
C SER A 81 12.96 -0.36 6.11
N ARG A 82 11.92 -0.22 6.95
CA ARG A 82 11.34 -1.33 7.73
C ARG A 82 10.79 -2.43 6.84
N TRP A 83 10.34 -2.08 5.63
CA TRP A 83 9.79 -2.98 4.62
C TRP A 83 10.80 -3.35 3.52
N SER A 84 12.07 -2.99 3.66
CA SER A 84 13.14 -3.25 2.66
C SER A 84 13.26 -4.70 2.18
N PRO A 85 12.92 -5.77 2.95
CA PRO A 85 12.91 -7.12 2.41
C PRO A 85 11.97 -7.32 1.22
N LEU A 86 10.97 -6.44 1.01
CA LEU A 86 10.06 -6.47 -0.14
C LEU A 86 10.74 -6.02 -1.45
N ASP A 87 11.81 -5.22 -1.38
CA ASP A 87 12.53 -4.72 -2.55
C ASP A 87 13.56 -5.71 -3.11
N ASP A 88 14.01 -6.65 -2.27
CA ASP A 88 14.88 -7.75 -2.69
C ASP A 88 14.14 -8.65 -3.70
N GLN A 89 14.73 -8.83 -4.88
CA GLN A 89 14.16 -9.70 -5.90
C GLN A 89 14.43 -11.19 -5.67
N ARG A 90 15.24 -11.55 -4.68
CA ARG A 90 15.51 -12.95 -4.28
C ARG A 90 15.94 -13.81 -5.47
N GLY A 91 16.90 -13.32 -6.25
CA GLY A 91 17.38 -14.00 -7.47
C GLY A 91 16.38 -14.02 -8.63
N GLY A 92 15.30 -13.22 -8.57
CA GLY A 92 14.29 -13.06 -9.63
C GLY A 92 13.18 -14.10 -9.66
N THR A 93 13.33 -15.20 -8.93
CA THR A 93 12.34 -16.29 -8.85
C THR A 93 12.00 -16.72 -7.42
N GLY A 94 12.67 -16.14 -6.40
CA GLY A 94 12.48 -16.51 -5.00
C GLY A 94 11.14 -16.09 -4.38
N TRP A 95 10.39 -15.19 -5.03
CA TRP A 95 9.01 -14.86 -4.63
C TRP A 95 7.99 -15.81 -5.29
N PRO A 96 7.02 -16.36 -4.54
CA PRO A 96 5.91 -17.10 -5.11
C PRO A 96 5.15 -16.23 -6.11
N ALA A 97 4.91 -16.75 -7.32
CA ALA A 97 4.19 -16.01 -8.35
C ALA A 97 2.85 -16.63 -8.68
N THR A 98 1.91 -15.77 -9.05
CA THR A 98 0.62 -16.17 -9.62
C THR A 98 0.81 -16.49 -11.09
N LYS A 99 0.50 -17.72 -11.49
CA LYS A 99 0.48 -18.10 -12.90
C LYS A 99 -0.67 -17.39 -13.61
N VAL A 100 -0.37 -16.78 -14.76
CA VAL A 100 -1.31 -16.00 -15.55
C VAL A 100 -1.13 -16.29 -17.03
N THR A 101 -2.12 -15.94 -17.84
CA THR A 101 -2.05 -16.07 -19.29
C THR A 101 -1.89 -14.69 -19.91
N SER A 102 -0.91 -14.55 -20.81
CA SER A 102 -0.68 -13.31 -21.55
C SER A 102 -1.95 -12.86 -22.29
N GLY A 103 -2.33 -11.59 -22.14
CA GLY A 103 -3.53 -11.04 -22.79
C GLY A 103 -4.87 -11.49 -22.19
N SER A 104 -4.89 -12.28 -21.12
CA SER A 104 -6.15 -12.74 -20.53
C SER A 104 -6.83 -11.68 -19.69
N ALA A 105 -8.13 -11.88 -19.45
CA ALA A 105 -8.83 -11.18 -18.38
C ALA A 105 -8.16 -11.47 -17.03
N PHE A 106 -8.15 -10.46 -16.16
CA PHE A 106 -7.50 -10.54 -14.86
C PHE A 106 -8.19 -9.62 -13.86
N SER A 107 -8.21 -10.05 -12.59
CA SER A 107 -8.87 -9.35 -11.50
C SER A 107 -7.88 -9.10 -10.37
N ILE A 108 -7.87 -7.88 -9.85
CA ILE A 108 -7.03 -7.48 -8.73
C ILE A 108 -7.93 -7.16 -7.53
N SER A 109 -7.78 -7.91 -6.45
CA SER A 109 -8.57 -7.81 -5.22
C SER A 109 -7.75 -7.20 -4.09
N TRP A 110 -8.29 -6.16 -3.48
CA TRP A 110 -7.77 -5.51 -2.29
C TRP A 110 -8.60 -5.87 -1.06
N ARG A 111 -7.93 -5.98 0.08
CA ARG A 111 -8.54 -5.93 1.40
C ARG A 111 -7.95 -4.77 2.20
N PHE A 112 -8.80 -4.19 3.03
CA PHE A 112 -8.47 -3.04 3.87
C PHE A 112 -8.76 -3.37 5.32
N THR A 113 -7.88 -2.97 6.25
CA THR A 113 -8.22 -2.89 7.67
C THR A 113 -8.75 -1.50 8.02
N ALA A 114 -8.37 -0.47 7.25
CA ALA A 114 -8.98 0.86 7.26
C ALA A 114 -9.20 1.36 5.82
N ALA A 115 -10.46 1.68 5.45
CA ALA A 115 -10.79 2.18 4.13
C ALA A 115 -10.77 3.72 4.11
N HIS A 116 -9.85 4.32 3.34
CA HIS A 116 -9.67 5.77 3.25
C HIS A 116 -10.38 6.42 2.06
N SER A 117 -10.58 7.73 2.14
CA SER A 117 -10.95 8.55 0.98
C SER A 117 -9.90 8.34 -0.12
N THR A 118 -10.32 7.85 -1.28
CA THR A 118 -9.40 7.36 -2.31
C THR A 118 -9.39 8.28 -3.52
N SER A 119 -8.19 8.64 -4.00
CA SER A 119 -8.01 9.31 -5.30
C SER A 119 -8.16 8.29 -6.41
N SER A 120 -7.33 7.25 -6.39
CA SER A 120 -7.27 6.26 -7.45
C SER A 120 -6.61 4.96 -7.02
N PHE A 121 -6.92 3.90 -7.76
CA PHE A 121 -6.08 2.70 -7.83
C PHE A 121 -5.44 2.62 -9.21
N ARG A 122 -4.13 2.32 -9.27
CA ARG A 122 -3.34 2.27 -10.50
C ARG A 122 -2.47 1.03 -10.50
N TYR A 123 -2.38 0.37 -11.65
CA TYR A 123 -1.70 -0.91 -11.78
C TYR A 123 -0.70 -0.86 -12.92
N PHE A 124 0.56 -1.06 -12.59
CA PHE A 124 1.68 -1.04 -13.52
C PHE A 124 2.26 -2.45 -13.64
N LEU A 125 2.77 -2.79 -14.81
CA LEU A 125 3.45 -4.05 -15.02
C LEU A 125 4.86 -3.76 -15.52
N THR A 126 5.81 -4.57 -15.07
CA THR A 126 7.16 -4.58 -15.65
C THR A 126 7.11 -4.80 -17.16
N LYS A 127 8.05 -4.20 -17.89
CA LYS A 127 8.19 -4.35 -19.35
C LYS A 127 8.66 -5.75 -19.71
N ASP A 128 8.34 -6.19 -20.91
CA ASP A 128 8.95 -7.39 -21.48
C ASP A 128 10.49 -7.20 -21.54
N GLY A 129 11.24 -8.25 -21.20
CA GLY A 129 12.71 -8.20 -21.12
C GLY A 129 13.30 -7.44 -19.92
N TRP A 130 12.50 -7.00 -18.93
CA TRP A 130 13.06 -6.46 -17.69
C TRP A 130 13.92 -7.51 -16.96
N ASN A 131 14.97 -7.05 -16.26
CA ASN A 131 15.83 -7.95 -15.50
C ASN A 131 15.22 -8.24 -14.12
N SER A 132 14.61 -9.41 -13.96
CA SER A 132 13.96 -9.82 -12.71
C SER A 132 14.91 -9.97 -11.53
N THR A 133 16.23 -10.03 -11.75
CA THR A 133 17.22 -10.12 -10.66
C THR A 133 17.59 -8.75 -10.07
N GLN A 134 17.16 -7.66 -10.70
CA GLN A 134 17.51 -6.29 -10.30
C GLN A 134 16.37 -5.60 -9.57
N PRO A 135 16.67 -4.71 -8.60
CA PRO A 135 15.64 -3.95 -7.88
C PRO A 135 14.67 -3.26 -8.85
N LEU A 136 13.38 -3.21 -8.48
CA LEU A 136 12.36 -2.59 -9.31
C LEU A 136 12.62 -1.08 -9.45
N THR A 137 12.61 -0.60 -10.69
CA THR A 137 12.80 0.81 -11.05
C THR A 137 11.68 1.29 -11.96
N ARG A 138 11.52 2.61 -12.09
CA ARG A 138 10.64 3.21 -13.10
C ARG A 138 10.99 2.76 -14.51
N ALA A 139 12.28 2.60 -14.82
CA ALA A 139 12.73 2.16 -16.14
C ALA A 139 12.25 0.74 -16.49
N ALA A 140 12.15 -0.14 -15.47
CA ALA A 140 11.66 -1.51 -15.62
C ALA A 140 10.13 -1.62 -15.77
N LEU A 141 9.37 -0.57 -15.45
CA LEU A 141 7.91 -0.55 -15.52
C LEU A 141 7.43 0.11 -16.81
N ASP A 142 6.30 -0.37 -17.34
CA ASP A 142 5.54 0.44 -18.30
C ASP A 142 5.11 1.75 -17.61
N PRO A 143 5.32 2.91 -18.26
CA PRO A 143 5.05 4.20 -17.63
C PRO A 143 3.55 4.49 -17.49
N THR A 144 2.70 3.75 -18.21
CA THR A 144 1.25 3.89 -18.19
C THR A 144 0.64 2.71 -17.45
N PRO A 145 -0.23 2.94 -16.45
CA PRO A 145 -0.92 1.84 -15.80
C PRO A 145 -1.88 1.17 -16.78
N PHE A 146 -1.92 -0.17 -16.80
CA PHE A 146 -2.82 -0.92 -17.68
C PHE A 146 -4.25 -1.01 -17.12
N ILE A 147 -4.42 -0.73 -15.83
CA ILE A 147 -5.73 -0.48 -15.19
C ILE A 147 -5.59 0.77 -14.32
N GLN A 148 -6.57 1.68 -14.42
CA GLN A 148 -6.72 2.83 -13.53
C GLN A 148 -8.19 3.01 -13.15
N GLN A 149 -8.46 3.13 -11.85
CA GLN A 149 -9.79 3.38 -11.30
C GLN A 149 -9.75 4.68 -10.51
N ASN A 150 -10.46 5.70 -10.99
CA ASN A 150 -10.56 6.99 -10.31
C ASN A 150 -11.75 6.95 -9.34
N MET A 151 -11.49 7.24 -8.07
CA MET A 151 -12.48 7.09 -7.00
C MET A 151 -13.07 8.44 -6.56
N GLY A 152 -12.47 9.57 -6.96
CA GLY A 152 -13.03 10.91 -6.71
C GLY A 152 -13.25 11.23 -5.23
N GLY A 153 -12.42 10.67 -4.33
CA GLY A 153 -12.53 10.84 -2.89
C GLY A 153 -13.50 9.87 -2.19
N ARG A 154 -14.13 8.93 -2.92
CA ARG A 154 -14.98 7.91 -2.30
C ARG A 154 -14.14 6.90 -1.54
N GLN A 155 -14.70 6.35 -0.45
CA GLN A 155 -14.12 5.19 0.22
C GLN A 155 -14.36 3.92 -0.63
N PRO A 156 -13.37 3.04 -0.76
CA PRO A 156 -13.50 1.79 -1.49
C PRO A 156 -14.36 0.77 -0.74
N SER A 157 -14.97 -0.17 -1.45
CA SER A 157 -15.62 -1.34 -0.83
C SER A 157 -14.56 -2.30 -0.25
N ASN A 158 -14.96 -3.23 0.61
CA ASN A 158 -14.04 -4.23 1.16
C ASN A 158 -14.67 -5.63 1.10
N PRO A 159 -14.24 -6.52 0.18
CA PRO A 159 -13.14 -6.32 -0.76
C PRO A 159 -13.46 -5.31 -1.86
N THR A 160 -12.41 -4.77 -2.47
CA THR A 160 -12.49 -4.03 -3.75
C THR A 160 -11.86 -4.87 -4.84
N VAL A 161 -12.54 -5.04 -5.97
CA VAL A 161 -12.06 -5.81 -7.11
C VAL A 161 -12.00 -4.93 -8.35
N HIS A 162 -10.84 -4.88 -9.01
CA HIS A 162 -10.64 -4.18 -10.27
C HIS A 162 -10.34 -5.18 -11.38
N ASN A 163 -11.13 -5.14 -12.45
CA ASN A 163 -10.98 -6.02 -13.60
C ASN A 163 -10.25 -5.30 -14.74
N GLY A 164 -9.50 -6.07 -15.52
CA GLY A 164 -8.92 -5.60 -16.77
C GLY A 164 -8.32 -6.74 -17.58
N THR A 165 -7.42 -6.39 -18.48
CA THR A 165 -6.72 -7.33 -19.36
C THR A 165 -5.23 -7.19 -19.12
N LEU A 166 -4.53 -8.31 -18.94
CA LEU A 166 -3.07 -8.28 -18.78
C LEU A 166 -2.41 -7.85 -20.09
N PRO A 167 -1.39 -6.96 -20.04
CA PRO A 167 -0.51 -6.71 -21.18
C PRO A 167 0.14 -8.00 -21.69
N GLN A 168 0.56 -8.00 -22.97
CA GLN A 168 1.30 -9.11 -23.54
C GLN A 168 2.68 -9.22 -22.89
N ARG A 169 3.03 -10.39 -22.33
CA ARG A 169 4.25 -10.65 -21.55
C ARG A 169 4.68 -12.11 -21.60
N THR A 170 5.94 -12.36 -21.25
CA THR A 170 6.50 -13.71 -21.10
C THR A 170 7.36 -13.83 -19.85
N GLY A 171 7.29 -14.98 -19.18
CA GLY A 171 8.09 -15.27 -18.00
C GLY A 171 7.73 -14.43 -16.77
N ARG A 172 8.76 -14.07 -15.98
CA ARG A 172 8.63 -13.46 -14.65
C ARG A 172 8.34 -11.97 -14.73
N HIS A 173 7.30 -11.51 -14.05
CA HIS A 173 6.94 -10.09 -13.98
C HIS A 173 6.53 -9.66 -12.58
N VAL A 174 6.77 -8.39 -12.27
CA VAL A 174 6.19 -7.72 -11.10
C VAL A 174 5.03 -6.84 -11.54
N LEU A 175 3.88 -7.06 -10.93
CA LEU A 175 2.73 -6.16 -10.89
C LEU A 175 2.89 -5.21 -9.71
N LEU A 176 2.91 -3.90 -9.99
CA LEU A 176 2.87 -2.85 -8.98
C LEU A 176 1.45 -2.29 -8.90
N ALA A 177 0.79 -2.49 -7.77
CA ALA A 177 -0.48 -1.87 -7.43
C ALA A 177 -0.24 -0.66 -6.52
N VAL A 178 -0.81 0.48 -6.89
CA VAL A 178 -0.72 1.75 -6.16
C VAL A 178 -2.11 2.22 -5.78
N TRP A 179 -2.33 2.47 -4.49
CA TRP A 179 -3.56 3.05 -3.96
C TRP A 179 -3.27 4.46 -3.45
N ASP A 180 -3.69 5.48 -4.21
CA ASP A 180 -3.47 6.89 -3.87
C ASP A 180 -4.60 7.40 -2.96
N ILE A 181 -4.23 7.95 -1.80
CA ILE A 181 -5.16 8.50 -0.83
C ILE A 181 -5.50 9.95 -1.22
N ALA A 182 -6.78 10.32 -1.11
CA ALA A 182 -7.28 11.63 -1.56
C ALA A 182 -6.89 12.77 -0.62
N ASP A 183 -7.06 12.55 0.67
CA ASP A 183 -6.95 13.57 1.72
C ASP A 183 -5.58 13.57 2.43
N THR A 184 -4.60 12.80 1.94
CA THR A 184 -3.23 12.78 2.49
C THR A 184 -2.16 12.96 1.40
N GLY A 185 -0.89 13.07 1.80
CA GLY A 185 0.27 13.05 0.89
C GLY A 185 0.73 11.64 0.49
N ASN A 186 -0.01 10.59 0.86
CA ASN A 186 0.47 9.21 0.85
C ASN A 186 -0.28 8.29 -0.11
N ALA A 187 0.34 7.14 -0.39
CA ALA A 187 -0.19 6.05 -1.17
C ALA A 187 0.31 4.70 -0.62
N PHE A 188 -0.45 3.63 -0.84
CA PHE A 188 -0.02 2.27 -0.53
C PHE A 188 0.56 1.59 -1.76
N TYR A 189 1.65 0.86 -1.57
CA TYR A 189 2.41 0.21 -2.63
C TYR A 189 2.41 -1.30 -2.41
N GLN A 190 1.92 -2.04 -3.41
CA GLN A 190 1.82 -3.50 -3.33
C GLN A 190 2.44 -4.14 -4.57
N CYS A 191 3.54 -4.86 -4.38
CA CYS A 191 4.17 -5.66 -5.43
C CYS A 191 3.64 -7.10 -5.38
N SER A 192 3.22 -7.64 -6.52
CA SER A 192 2.83 -9.04 -6.69
C SER A 192 3.63 -9.66 -7.83
N ASP A 193 4.14 -10.87 -7.62
CA ASP A 193 4.90 -11.59 -8.64
C ASP A 193 3.94 -12.41 -9.52
N LEU A 194 4.13 -12.30 -10.84
CA LEU A 194 3.36 -12.98 -11.87
C LEU A 194 4.28 -13.85 -12.74
N ASP A 195 3.71 -14.92 -13.26
CA ASP A 195 4.40 -15.87 -14.15
C ASP A 195 3.54 -16.12 -15.40
N PHE A 196 4.02 -15.70 -16.57
CA PHE A 196 3.27 -15.65 -17.83
C PHE A 196 3.41 -16.91 -18.72
N GLY A 197 3.99 -18.00 -18.23
CA GLY A 197 4.07 -19.27 -18.96
C GLY A 197 5.41 -19.98 -18.82
#